data_AF-A0AAN4QZY7-F1
#
_entry.id   AF-A0AAN4QZY7-F1
#
_cell.length_a   1.000
_cell.length_b   1.000
_cell.length_c   1.000
_cell.angle_alpha   90.00
_cell.angle_beta   90.00
_cell.angle_gamma   90.00
#
_symmetry.space_group_name_H-M   'P 1'
#
loop_
_entity.id
_entity.type
_entity.pdbx_description
1 polymer ?
#
loop_
_entity_poly.entity_id
_entity_poly.type
_entity_poly.pdbx_seq_one_letter_code
_entity_poly.pdbx_strand_id
1 'polypeptide(L)'
;MKKRTPIAVILAACLLLTAGCGPAKQEAPADKGGAAASQASKPAVSAADLKTATDFETGIRTWGLDPDTDLKGLARKDAKDAIAALRMQRIGANPAAGLMSFTPDAKTGPEAPNPSCPFYEEIREQTGSDINGWQVYCKSGLKAGDWLMGQEWGMGAKWASGPTAVPSGDKVRVTGTVRAILVQGNTRGRDDRVASWGWYAVTPAVKEWKVDDLLSIRDGKVSGIEHRTDDPWWTDPWLTEWTKDIASGFDGATRTAIPVKGMPSFDGQGYPDVDALYEPESEGEDGTDWSMWSDLPGQGPTEEDNKQLMDICIAKYGDQCPLLSPGQQP
;
A
#
# COMPACT_ATOMS: atom_id res chain seq x y z
N MET A 1 -4.98 -21.09 -32.18
CA MET A 1 -3.95 -21.03 -33.24
C MET A 1 -4.39 -20.06 -34.35
N LYS A 2 -3.75 -18.89 -34.44
CA LYS A 2 -3.57 -18.09 -35.67
C LYS A 2 -2.42 -17.11 -35.40
N LYS A 3 -1.65 -16.84 -36.45
CA LYS A 3 -0.19 -16.66 -36.46
C LYS A 3 0.28 -15.29 -35.95
N ARG A 4 1.39 -15.31 -35.19
CA ARG A 4 2.26 -14.16 -34.90
C ARG A 4 3.19 -13.96 -36.10
N THR A 5 3.39 -12.72 -36.53
CA THR A 5 4.43 -12.35 -37.50
C THR A 5 5.43 -11.44 -36.78
N PRO A 6 6.74 -11.74 -36.76
CA PRO A 6 7.75 -10.88 -36.16
C PRO A 6 8.26 -9.84 -37.17
N ILE A 7 8.38 -8.58 -36.73
CA ILE A 7 9.10 -7.53 -37.48
C ILE A 7 10.56 -7.56 -37.02
N ALA A 8 11.46 -7.89 -37.94
CA ALA A 8 12.90 -7.85 -37.74
C ALA A 8 13.47 -6.50 -38.17
N VAL A 9 14.45 -6.06 -37.39
CA VAL A 9 15.29 -4.86 -37.48
C VAL A 9 16.16 -4.87 -38.75
N ILE A 10 16.33 -3.71 -39.41
CA ILE A 10 17.50 -3.45 -40.26
C ILE A 10 18.05 -2.04 -39.95
N LEU A 11 19.20 -2.02 -39.26
CA LEU A 11 20.15 -0.91 -39.23
C LEU A 11 20.96 -0.94 -40.54
N ALA A 12 21.13 0.20 -41.20
CA ALA A 12 22.12 0.37 -42.25
C ALA A 12 22.80 1.74 -42.10
N ALA A 13 24.01 1.72 -41.54
CA ALA A 13 24.98 2.79 -41.63
C ALA A 13 25.79 2.59 -42.93
N CYS A 14 25.89 3.63 -43.76
CA CYS A 14 26.88 3.69 -44.84
C CYS A 14 27.52 5.08 -44.84
N LEU A 15 28.81 5.07 -44.50
CA LEU A 15 29.78 6.15 -44.68
C LEU A 15 30.59 5.80 -45.94
N LEU A 16 30.85 6.78 -46.83
CA LEU A 16 32.16 7.12 -47.42
C LEU A 16 32.04 7.91 -48.75
N LEU A 17 32.51 9.16 -48.69
CA LEU A 17 33.45 9.90 -49.56
C LEU A 17 33.35 9.83 -51.11
N THR A 18 33.22 11.02 -51.73
CA THR A 18 34.09 11.55 -52.82
C THR A 18 34.04 13.10 -52.75
N ALA A 19 35.14 13.81 -52.47
CA ALA A 19 36.22 14.27 -53.36
C ALA A 19 35.79 15.36 -54.38
N GLY A 20 36.28 16.59 -54.19
CA GLY A 20 36.22 17.70 -55.15
C GLY A 20 37.22 18.81 -54.80
N CYS A 21 38.33 18.87 -55.53
CA CYS A 21 39.44 19.82 -55.37
C CYS A 21 39.15 21.22 -55.95
N GLY A 22 39.75 22.25 -55.36
CA GLY A 22 40.01 23.57 -55.95
C GLY A 22 40.85 24.44 -55.01
N PRO A 23 41.99 25.03 -55.42
CA PRO A 23 42.96 25.63 -54.51
C PRO A 23 42.77 27.15 -54.34
N ALA A 24 42.90 27.66 -53.12
CA ALA A 24 43.22 29.08 -52.91
C ALA A 24 43.81 29.34 -51.51
N LYS A 25 45.05 29.88 -51.52
CA LYS A 25 45.71 30.73 -50.52
C LYS A 25 45.81 30.24 -49.06
N GLN A 26 47.05 29.89 -48.69
CA GLN A 26 47.56 30.04 -47.34
C GLN A 26 47.42 31.50 -46.89
N GLU A 27 46.58 31.71 -45.88
CA GLU A 27 46.65 32.81 -44.95
C GLU A 27 46.79 32.18 -43.57
N ALA A 28 47.95 32.37 -42.93
CA ALA A 28 48.08 32.06 -41.51
C ALA A 28 47.30 33.11 -40.71
N PRO A 29 46.58 32.68 -39.66
CA PRO A 29 46.67 33.49 -38.45
C PRO A 29 46.76 32.67 -37.16
N ALA A 30 47.64 33.18 -36.30
CA ALA A 30 47.45 33.41 -34.89
C ALA A 30 47.00 32.24 -34.01
N ASP A 31 48.00 31.73 -33.29
CA ASP A 31 47.99 31.47 -31.85
C ASP A 31 46.67 31.80 -31.13
N LYS A 32 45.91 30.76 -30.82
CA LYS A 32 44.97 30.74 -29.69
C LYS A 32 45.25 29.47 -28.92
N GLY A 33 46.12 29.58 -27.91
CA GLY A 33 46.14 28.68 -26.78
C GLY A 33 44.75 28.62 -26.17
N GLY A 34 43.96 27.65 -26.63
CA GLY A 34 42.71 27.28 -26.00
C GLY A 34 43.05 26.70 -24.63
N ALA A 35 42.84 27.50 -23.59
CA ALA A 35 42.70 26.96 -22.25
C ALA A 35 41.61 25.88 -22.32
N ALA A 36 42.03 24.63 -22.11
CA ALA A 36 41.10 23.54 -21.87
C ALA A 36 40.19 24.02 -20.73
N ALA A 37 38.91 24.22 -21.03
CA ALA A 37 37.90 24.40 -20.00
C ALA A 37 38.01 23.16 -19.11
N SER A 38 38.58 23.36 -17.91
CA SER A 38 38.52 22.37 -16.85
C SER A 38 37.04 22.05 -16.68
N GLN A 39 36.62 20.90 -17.20
CA GLN A 39 35.38 20.28 -16.76
C GLN A 39 35.59 20.03 -15.28
N ALA A 40 35.08 20.96 -14.45
CA ALA A 40 34.99 20.74 -13.03
C ALA A 40 34.25 19.42 -12.86
N SER A 41 34.99 18.38 -12.52
CA SER A 41 34.45 17.07 -12.19
C SER A 41 33.40 17.31 -11.12
N LYS A 42 32.14 17.03 -11.45
CA LYS A 42 31.00 17.21 -10.55
C LYS A 42 31.35 16.55 -9.20
N PRO A 43 31.07 17.19 -8.05
CA PRO A 43 31.45 16.64 -6.76
C PRO A 43 30.97 15.20 -6.64
N ALA A 44 31.86 14.31 -6.22
CA ALA A 44 31.48 12.94 -5.91
C ALA A 44 30.46 12.94 -4.77
N VAL A 45 29.49 12.03 -4.84
CA VAL A 45 28.50 11.81 -3.77
C VAL A 45 29.23 11.60 -2.45
N SER A 46 28.93 12.45 -1.47
CA SER A 46 29.54 12.41 -0.14
C SER A 46 28.75 11.50 0.82
N ALA A 47 29.36 11.13 1.94
CA ALA A 47 28.66 10.40 2.99
C ALA A 47 27.47 11.19 3.58
N ALA A 48 27.56 12.52 3.59
CA ALA A 48 26.45 13.38 4.01
C ALA A 48 25.27 13.28 3.03
N ASP A 49 25.55 13.22 1.72
CA ASP A 49 24.51 13.05 0.70
C ASP A 49 23.81 11.69 0.86
N LEU A 50 24.57 10.62 1.11
CA LEU A 50 23.98 9.30 1.40
C LEU A 50 23.07 9.35 2.64
N LYS A 51 23.47 10.07 3.69
CA LYS A 51 22.65 10.23 4.89
C LYS A 51 21.37 11.03 4.59
N THR A 52 21.48 12.16 3.87
CA THR A 52 20.31 12.95 3.46
C THR A 52 19.32 12.10 2.67
N ALA A 53 19.81 11.28 1.74
CA ALA A 53 18.98 10.34 0.98
C ALA A 53 18.26 9.34 1.90
N THR A 54 18.98 8.67 2.80
CA THR A 54 18.40 7.71 3.75
C THR A 54 17.38 8.37 4.69
N ASP A 55 17.69 9.54 5.24
CA ASP A 55 16.77 10.26 6.14
C ASP A 55 15.49 10.70 5.40
N PHE A 56 15.63 11.20 4.17
CA PHE A 56 14.51 11.59 3.32
C PHE A 56 13.59 10.40 3.02
N GLU A 57 14.16 9.30 2.51
CA GLU A 57 13.45 8.06 2.18
C GLU A 57 12.83 7.39 3.40
N THR A 58 13.46 7.49 4.57
CA THR A 58 12.86 7.02 5.82
C THR A 58 11.63 7.85 6.17
N GLY A 59 11.72 9.18 6.05
CA GLY A 59 10.63 10.09 6.34
C GLY A 59 9.42 9.87 5.44
N ILE A 60 9.60 9.83 4.13
CA ILE A 60 8.48 9.72 3.18
C ILE A 60 7.82 8.33 3.15
N ARG A 61 8.45 7.29 3.72
CA ARG A 61 7.92 5.91 3.64
C ARG A 61 7.59 5.28 4.99
N THR A 62 7.75 6.04 6.07
CA THR A 62 7.37 5.60 7.42
C THR A 62 6.20 6.44 7.92
N TRP A 63 5.00 5.88 7.89
CA TRP A 63 3.78 6.61 8.19
C TRP A 63 2.63 5.70 8.62
N GLY A 64 1.64 6.28 9.30
CA GLY A 64 0.39 5.60 9.62
C GLY A 64 0.53 4.46 10.63
N LEU A 65 -0.27 3.42 10.44
CA LEU A 65 -0.24 2.20 11.25
C LEU A 65 1.06 1.43 11.01
N ASP A 66 1.75 1.03 12.07
CA ASP A 66 2.94 0.17 11.97
C ASP A 66 2.54 -1.22 11.41
N PRO A 67 3.07 -1.65 10.25
CA PRO A 67 2.81 -2.97 9.69
C PRO A 67 3.29 -4.15 10.54
N ASP A 68 4.18 -3.93 11.51
CA ASP A 68 4.64 -4.95 12.45
C ASP A 68 3.92 -4.88 13.81
N THR A 69 2.79 -4.16 13.88
CA THR A 69 1.99 -4.11 15.11
C THR A 69 1.63 -5.53 15.57
N ASP A 70 1.62 -5.76 16.88
CA ASP A 70 1.36 -7.09 17.44
C ASP A 70 -0.13 -7.47 17.27
N LEU A 71 -0.46 -8.08 16.13
CA LEU A 71 -1.80 -8.55 15.82
C LEU A 71 -2.27 -9.65 16.77
N LYS A 72 -1.36 -10.48 17.30
CA LYS A 72 -1.71 -11.54 18.26
C LYS A 72 -2.13 -10.95 19.60
N GLY A 73 -1.48 -9.87 20.03
CA GLY A 73 -1.86 -9.09 21.20
C GLY A 73 -3.23 -8.41 21.10
N LEU A 74 -3.86 -8.40 19.91
CA LEU A 74 -5.23 -7.90 19.71
C LEU A 74 -6.30 -8.99 19.77
N ALA A 75 -5.89 -10.26 19.68
CA ALA A 75 -6.81 -11.38 19.73
C ALA A 75 -7.59 -11.38 21.06
N ARG A 76 -8.87 -11.72 20.95
CA ARG A 76 -9.82 -11.88 22.05
C ARG A 76 -10.16 -10.59 22.81
N LYS A 77 -9.68 -9.43 22.37
CA LYS A 77 -10.11 -8.12 22.90
C LYS A 77 -11.50 -7.77 22.40
N ASP A 78 -12.14 -6.81 23.07
CA ASP A 78 -13.36 -6.19 22.56
C ASP A 78 -13.06 -5.50 21.21
N ALA A 79 -13.98 -5.65 20.26
CA ALA A 79 -13.79 -5.17 18.89
C ALA A 79 -13.49 -3.67 18.83
N LYS A 80 -14.12 -2.87 19.69
CA LYS A 80 -13.84 -1.44 19.79
C LYS A 80 -12.37 -1.16 20.10
N ASP A 81 -11.79 -1.90 21.05
CA ASP A 81 -10.41 -1.69 21.50
C ASP A 81 -9.41 -2.21 20.47
N ALA A 82 -9.70 -3.35 19.83
CA ALA A 82 -8.90 -3.89 18.75
C ALA A 82 -8.87 -2.94 17.53
N ILE A 83 -10.03 -2.42 17.11
CA ILE A 83 -10.11 -1.44 16.02
C ILE A 83 -9.43 -0.13 16.42
N ALA A 84 -9.59 0.35 17.64
CA ALA A 84 -8.89 1.56 18.11
C ALA A 84 -7.36 1.41 18.05
N ALA A 85 -6.83 0.21 18.33
CA ALA A 85 -5.40 -0.07 18.21
C ALA A 85 -4.91 -0.17 16.76
N LEU A 86 -5.80 -0.51 15.82
CA LEU A 86 -5.51 -0.60 14.39
C LEU A 86 -5.83 0.68 13.62
N ARG A 87 -6.38 1.70 14.29
CA ARG A 87 -6.73 2.95 13.64
C ARG A 87 -5.48 3.72 13.25
N MET A 88 -5.41 4.13 11.98
CA MET A 88 -4.35 5.04 11.55
C MET A 88 -4.60 6.43 12.16
N GLN A 89 -3.52 7.17 12.40
CA GLN A 89 -3.60 8.57 12.76
C GLN A 89 -3.75 9.43 11.50
N ARG A 90 -4.30 10.64 11.67
CA ARG A 90 -4.40 11.62 10.59
C ARG A 90 -3.02 11.84 9.97
N ILE A 91 -2.94 11.71 8.65
CA ILE A 91 -1.70 11.91 7.90
C ILE A 91 -1.42 13.41 7.87
N GLY A 92 -0.30 13.81 8.46
CA GLY A 92 0.10 15.21 8.57
C GLY A 92 0.93 15.70 7.39
N ALA A 93 1.58 16.85 7.61
CA ALA A 93 2.55 17.41 6.66
C ALA A 93 3.70 16.42 6.39
N ASN A 94 4.32 16.54 5.22
CA ASN A 94 5.44 15.69 4.83
C ASN A 94 6.59 15.77 5.86
N PRO A 95 6.94 14.66 6.54
CA PRO A 95 7.98 14.64 7.57
C PRO A 95 9.37 14.93 7.02
N ALA A 96 9.58 14.74 5.71
CA ALA A 96 10.83 15.02 5.01
C ALA A 96 10.86 16.40 4.34
N ALA A 97 9.86 17.27 4.54
CA ALA A 97 9.81 18.59 3.88
C ALA A 97 11.07 19.45 4.11
N GLY A 98 11.69 19.35 5.29
CA GLY A 98 12.93 20.06 5.61
C GLY A 98 14.17 19.58 4.81
N LEU A 99 14.12 18.35 4.31
CA LEU A 99 15.18 17.68 3.54
C LEU A 99 15.04 17.89 2.03
N MET A 100 13.97 18.53 1.59
CA MET A 100 13.66 18.75 0.18
C MET A 100 13.94 20.21 -0.23
N SER A 101 14.33 20.39 -1.49
CA SER A 101 14.43 21.71 -2.13
C SER A 101 13.45 21.88 -3.30
N PHE A 102 12.55 20.92 -3.50
CA PHE A 102 11.50 20.97 -4.51
C PHE A 102 10.12 20.96 -3.85
N THR A 103 9.13 21.43 -4.59
CA THR A 103 7.72 21.41 -4.17
C THR A 103 7.04 20.21 -4.81
N PRO A 104 6.38 19.32 -4.03
CA PRO A 104 5.53 18.27 -4.58
C PRO A 104 4.43 18.83 -5.49
N ASP A 105 3.93 18.03 -6.42
CA ASP A 105 2.78 18.41 -7.24
C ASP A 105 1.53 18.57 -6.36
N ALA A 106 0.71 19.59 -6.62
CA ALA A 106 -0.48 19.88 -5.83
C ALA A 106 -1.57 18.77 -5.89
N LYS A 107 -1.45 17.81 -6.82
CA LYS A 107 -2.29 16.61 -6.94
C LYS A 107 -1.79 15.44 -6.11
N THR A 108 -0.62 15.56 -5.49
CA THR A 108 0.00 14.52 -4.66
C THR A 108 -0.15 14.86 -3.19
N GLY A 109 -0.15 13.84 -2.32
CA GLY A 109 -0.18 14.08 -0.89
C GLY A 109 -1.57 14.05 -0.25
N PRO A 110 -1.60 14.01 1.09
CA PRO A 110 -2.84 14.03 1.87
C PRO A 110 -3.67 15.31 1.70
N GLU A 111 -3.06 16.41 1.24
CA GLU A 111 -3.71 17.70 1.00
C GLU A 111 -4.22 17.88 -0.45
N ALA A 112 -3.97 16.89 -1.31
CA ALA A 112 -4.45 16.86 -2.68
C ALA A 112 -5.99 16.82 -2.77
N PRO A 113 -6.55 17.14 -3.95
CA PRO A 113 -7.96 16.85 -4.23
C PRO A 113 -8.31 15.39 -3.93
N ASN A 114 -9.57 15.14 -3.56
CA ASN A 114 -10.05 13.80 -3.25
C ASN A 114 -9.90 12.84 -4.45
N PRO A 115 -9.29 11.65 -4.29
CA PRO A 115 -9.13 10.69 -5.38
C PRO A 115 -10.44 10.12 -5.92
N SER A 116 -11.53 10.19 -5.15
CA SER A 116 -12.88 9.85 -5.60
C SER A 116 -13.47 10.89 -6.55
N CYS A 117 -12.98 12.13 -6.51
CA CYS A 117 -13.63 13.24 -7.19
C CYS A 117 -13.70 13.07 -8.72
N PRO A 118 -12.63 12.69 -9.44
CA PRO A 118 -12.68 12.54 -10.90
C PRO A 118 -13.81 11.62 -11.39
N PHE A 119 -14.06 10.52 -10.67
CA PHE A 119 -15.16 9.60 -10.98
C PHE A 119 -16.54 10.27 -10.85
N TYR A 120 -16.76 11.04 -9.78
CA TYR A 120 -18.02 11.73 -9.56
C TYR A 120 -18.19 12.97 -10.45
N GLU A 121 -17.10 13.62 -10.88
CA GLU A 121 -17.15 14.67 -11.89
C GLU A 121 -17.59 14.12 -13.23
N GLU A 122 -17.06 12.98 -13.67
CA GLU A 122 -17.47 12.32 -14.90
C GLU A 122 -18.98 12.00 -14.90
N ILE A 123 -19.49 11.44 -13.80
CA ILE A 123 -20.92 11.15 -13.66
C ILE A 123 -21.75 12.45 -13.70
N ARG A 124 -21.30 13.51 -13.01
CA ARG A 124 -21.99 14.81 -13.03
C ARG A 124 -22.04 15.38 -14.45
N GLU A 125 -20.94 15.31 -15.20
CA GLU A 125 -20.87 15.79 -16.58
C GLU A 125 -21.80 15.01 -17.52
N GLN A 126 -21.88 13.68 -17.35
CA GLN A 126 -22.76 12.83 -18.15
C GLN A 126 -24.25 13.01 -17.83
N THR A 127 -24.58 13.23 -16.56
CA THR A 127 -25.99 13.24 -16.08
C THR A 127 -26.56 14.64 -15.84
N GLY A 128 -25.70 15.67 -15.81
CA GLY A 128 -26.07 17.03 -15.40
C GLY A 128 -26.56 17.16 -13.96
N SER A 129 -26.38 16.12 -13.13
CA SER A 129 -26.95 16.02 -11.78
C SER A 129 -25.87 15.99 -10.71
N ASP A 130 -26.03 16.84 -9.70
CA ASP A 130 -25.16 16.85 -8.53
C ASP A 130 -25.53 15.72 -7.56
N ILE A 131 -25.09 14.50 -7.85
CA ILE A 131 -25.31 13.34 -6.98
C ILE A 131 -24.55 13.46 -5.64
N ASN A 132 -25.02 12.72 -4.62
CA ASN A 132 -24.48 12.83 -3.26
C ASN A 132 -22.95 12.64 -3.20
N GLY A 133 -22.41 11.66 -3.94
CA GLY A 133 -20.97 11.43 -4.01
C GLY A 133 -20.19 12.63 -4.56
N TRP A 134 -20.72 13.36 -5.54
CA TRP A 134 -20.09 14.59 -6.03
C TRP A 134 -20.10 15.70 -4.97
N GLN A 135 -21.22 15.89 -4.25
CA GLN A 135 -21.31 16.87 -3.16
C GLN A 135 -20.28 16.57 -2.06
N VAL A 136 -20.16 15.29 -1.68
CA VAL A 136 -19.32 14.84 -0.57
C VAL A 136 -17.84 14.82 -0.95
N TYR A 137 -17.47 14.29 -2.11
CA TYR A 137 -16.08 14.04 -2.45
C TYR A 137 -15.44 15.12 -3.32
N CYS A 138 -16.23 15.90 -4.07
CA CYS A 138 -15.70 17.02 -4.87
C CYS A 138 -15.99 18.37 -4.23
N LYS A 139 -17.28 18.70 -4.05
CA LYS A 139 -17.69 20.07 -3.72
C LYS A 139 -17.34 20.49 -2.30
N SER A 140 -17.33 19.56 -1.36
CA SER A 140 -17.04 19.82 0.06
C SER A 140 -15.61 20.32 0.30
N GLY A 141 -14.69 20.11 -0.65
CA GLY A 141 -13.26 20.35 -0.46
C GLY A 141 -12.57 19.29 0.42
N LEU A 142 -13.22 18.14 0.69
CA LEU A 142 -12.62 17.03 1.43
C LEU A 142 -11.30 16.61 0.76
N LYS A 143 -10.23 16.61 1.54
CA LYS A 143 -8.88 16.27 1.07
C LYS A 143 -8.64 14.77 1.07
N ALA A 144 -7.66 14.32 0.29
CA ALA A 144 -7.32 12.90 0.15
C ALA A 144 -7.06 12.22 1.51
N GLY A 145 -6.31 12.86 2.41
CA GLY A 145 -6.02 12.32 3.75
C GLY A 145 -7.27 12.14 4.62
N ASP A 146 -8.14 13.15 4.67
CA ASP A 146 -9.37 13.09 5.45
C ASP A 146 -10.40 12.13 4.82
N TRP A 147 -10.38 11.99 3.49
CA TRP A 147 -11.14 10.95 2.79
C TRP A 147 -10.70 9.55 3.23
N LEU A 148 -9.41 9.23 3.16
CA LEU A 148 -8.88 7.92 3.52
C LEU A 148 -9.26 7.51 4.95
N MET A 149 -9.15 8.44 5.90
CA MET A 149 -9.57 8.24 7.29
C MET A 149 -11.05 7.83 7.43
N GLY A 150 -11.89 8.31 6.51
CA GLY A 150 -13.30 7.97 6.42
C GLY A 150 -13.61 6.70 5.62
N GLN A 151 -12.64 6.15 4.89
CA GLN A 151 -12.79 4.93 4.08
C GLN A 151 -12.25 3.68 4.79
N GLU A 152 -11.11 3.81 5.50
CA GLU A 152 -10.38 2.66 6.04
C GLU A 152 -10.27 2.69 7.57
N TRP A 153 -10.20 1.52 8.21
CA TRP A 153 -9.87 1.44 9.63
C TRP A 153 -8.42 1.84 9.86
N GLY A 154 -7.49 1.24 9.12
CA GLY A 154 -6.06 1.42 9.33
C GLY A 154 -5.26 1.29 8.05
N MET A 155 -4.20 2.07 7.95
CA MET A 155 -3.27 2.03 6.84
C MET A 155 -1.94 2.65 7.27
N GLY A 156 -0.85 2.13 6.73
CA GLY A 156 0.48 2.67 6.97
C GLY A 156 1.57 1.85 6.32
N ALA A 157 2.79 2.36 6.35
CA ALA A 157 3.96 1.73 5.78
C ALA A 157 5.21 2.04 6.59
N LYS A 158 6.19 1.16 6.48
CA LYS A 158 7.56 1.39 6.95
C LYS A 158 8.57 0.53 6.19
N TRP A 159 9.84 0.88 6.30
CA TRP A 159 10.92 0.03 5.81
C TRP A 159 10.98 -1.30 6.57
N ALA A 160 10.86 -2.43 5.85
CA ALA A 160 11.15 -3.76 6.37
C ALA A 160 12.63 -4.13 6.20
N SER A 161 13.28 -3.61 5.15
CA SER A 161 14.73 -3.64 4.99
C SER A 161 15.21 -2.42 4.21
N GLY A 162 16.35 -1.84 4.61
CA GLY A 162 16.81 -0.54 4.10
C GLY A 162 16.29 0.65 4.93
N PRO A 163 16.32 1.89 4.39
CA PRO A 163 16.82 2.26 3.07
C PRO A 163 18.35 2.11 2.96
N THR A 164 18.82 1.52 1.86
CA THR A 164 20.25 1.44 1.54
C THR A 164 20.60 2.43 0.45
N ALA A 165 21.40 3.45 0.79
CA ALA A 165 21.86 4.48 -0.13
C ALA A 165 23.27 4.19 -0.65
N VAL A 166 23.47 4.22 -1.97
CA VAL A 166 24.77 4.07 -2.62
C VAL A 166 24.99 5.13 -3.70
N PRO A 167 26.25 5.57 -3.95
CA PRO A 167 26.55 6.44 -5.09
C PRO A 167 26.16 5.77 -6.41
N SER A 168 25.49 6.52 -7.28
CA SER A 168 25.15 6.11 -8.65
C SER A 168 25.41 7.28 -9.60
N GLY A 169 26.68 7.42 -10.00
CA GLY A 169 27.14 8.59 -10.74
C GLY A 169 27.15 9.83 -9.84
N ASP A 170 26.43 10.87 -10.24
CA ASP A 170 26.24 12.12 -9.52
C ASP A 170 24.94 12.15 -8.68
N LYS A 171 24.26 11.02 -8.58
CA LYS A 171 23.02 10.81 -7.83
C LYS A 171 23.21 9.75 -6.76
N VAL A 172 22.27 9.66 -5.84
CA VAL A 172 22.20 8.61 -4.82
C VAL A 172 21.12 7.62 -5.21
N ARG A 173 21.48 6.35 -5.37
CA ARG A 173 20.49 5.28 -5.54
C ARG A 173 20.08 4.77 -4.18
N VAL A 174 18.79 4.73 -3.90
CA VAL A 174 18.24 4.16 -2.66
C VAL A 174 17.44 2.92 -2.98
N THR A 175 17.71 1.84 -2.25
CA THR A 175 17.03 0.55 -2.44
C THR A 175 16.61 -0.07 -1.12
N GLY A 176 15.61 -0.93 -1.17
CA GLY A 176 15.21 -1.78 -0.05
C GLY A 176 13.79 -2.32 -0.25
N THR A 177 13.11 -2.58 0.86
CA THR A 177 11.74 -3.09 0.86
C THR A 177 10.92 -2.36 1.90
N VAL A 178 9.80 -1.81 1.45
CA VAL A 178 8.77 -1.19 2.29
C VAL A 178 7.67 -2.21 2.51
N ARG A 179 7.27 -2.39 3.76
CA ARG A 179 6.10 -3.16 4.15
C ARG A 179 4.97 -2.18 4.40
N ALA A 180 3.77 -2.48 3.90
CA ALA A 180 2.57 -1.72 4.20
C ALA A 180 1.48 -2.63 4.75
N ILE A 181 0.60 -2.03 5.54
CA ILE A 181 -0.57 -2.67 6.15
C ILE A 181 -1.83 -1.94 5.71
N LEU A 182 -2.89 -2.71 5.44
CA LEU A 182 -4.23 -2.22 5.17
C LEU A 182 -5.22 -2.95 6.10
N VAL A 183 -6.09 -2.19 6.75
CA VAL A 183 -7.15 -2.69 7.62
C VAL A 183 -8.44 -2.04 7.17
N GLN A 184 -9.29 -2.81 6.50
CA GLN A 184 -10.56 -2.31 5.99
C GLN A 184 -11.71 -2.68 6.91
N GLY A 185 -12.68 -1.77 7.03
CA GLY A 185 -13.86 -1.96 7.88
C GLY A 185 -15.16 -2.26 7.16
N ASN A 186 -15.18 -2.13 5.84
CA ASN A 186 -16.37 -2.32 5.03
C ASN A 186 -16.02 -3.03 3.72
N THR A 187 -16.70 -4.14 3.48
CA THR A 187 -16.51 -5.04 2.36
C THR A 187 -17.79 -5.10 1.53
N ARG A 188 -18.04 -4.04 0.76
CA ARG A 188 -19.09 -3.95 -0.28
C ARG A 188 -20.35 -4.79 -0.03
N GLY A 189 -21.00 -4.61 1.12
CA GLY A 189 -22.29 -5.25 1.41
C GLY A 189 -22.29 -6.78 1.40
N ARG A 190 -21.15 -7.44 1.61
CA ARG A 190 -21.14 -8.84 2.04
C ARG A 190 -21.27 -8.86 3.56
N ASP A 191 -22.46 -9.18 4.02
CA ASP A 191 -22.78 -9.43 5.43
C ASP A 191 -22.09 -10.70 5.97
N ASP A 192 -21.22 -11.33 5.17
CA ASP A 192 -20.53 -12.59 5.47
C ASP A 192 -19.20 -12.35 6.20
N ARG A 193 -19.23 -11.52 7.25
CA ARG A 193 -18.12 -11.47 8.19
C ARG A 193 -18.01 -12.85 8.83
N VAL A 194 -16.84 -13.49 8.78
CA VAL A 194 -16.61 -14.72 9.55
C VAL A 194 -16.84 -14.40 11.02
N ALA A 195 -17.94 -14.91 11.54
CA ALA A 195 -18.43 -14.66 12.87
C ALA A 195 -18.89 -15.96 13.50
N SER A 196 -18.50 -16.18 14.75
CA SER A 196 -18.79 -17.42 15.47
C SER A 196 -18.97 -17.10 16.94
N TRP A 197 -20.12 -17.43 17.53
CA TRP A 197 -20.40 -17.30 18.97
C TRP A 197 -20.09 -15.91 19.57
N GLY A 198 -20.34 -14.84 18.82
CA GLY A 198 -20.06 -13.46 19.26
C GLY A 198 -18.62 -12.98 19.04
N TRP A 199 -17.79 -13.79 18.39
CA TRP A 199 -16.49 -13.42 17.85
C TRP A 199 -16.60 -13.04 16.38
N TYR A 200 -15.80 -12.06 15.95
CA TYR A 200 -15.74 -11.56 14.58
C TYR A 200 -14.29 -11.50 14.10
N ALA A 201 -14.06 -11.70 12.80
CA ALA A 201 -12.76 -11.54 12.18
C ALA A 201 -12.45 -10.08 11.83
N VAL A 202 -11.27 -9.62 12.24
CA VAL A 202 -10.59 -8.46 11.64
C VAL A 202 -9.40 -9.01 10.88
N THR A 203 -9.29 -8.70 9.58
CA THR A 203 -8.28 -9.29 8.70
C THR A 203 -7.33 -8.23 8.11
N PRO A 204 -6.35 -7.71 8.86
CA PRO A 204 -5.31 -6.87 8.29
C PRO A 204 -4.58 -7.59 7.15
N ALA A 205 -4.30 -6.86 6.08
CA ALA A 205 -3.49 -7.32 4.95
C ALA A 205 -2.13 -6.65 5.01
N VAL A 206 -1.06 -7.44 4.93
CA VAL A 206 0.32 -6.98 4.94
C VAL A 206 1.03 -7.44 3.67
N LYS A 207 1.72 -6.51 3.00
CA LYS A 207 2.46 -6.79 1.77
C LYS A 207 3.73 -5.96 1.71
N GLU A 208 4.66 -6.41 0.88
CA GLU A 208 5.97 -5.81 0.69
C GLU A 208 6.16 -5.31 -0.74
N TRP A 209 6.78 -4.14 -0.87
CA TRP A 209 7.12 -3.48 -2.12
C TRP A 209 8.62 -3.21 -2.17
N LYS A 210 9.23 -3.52 -3.31
CA LYS A 210 10.63 -3.17 -3.57
C LYS A 210 10.71 -1.71 -3.97
N VAL A 211 11.66 -1.01 -3.38
CA VAL A 211 11.98 0.37 -3.73
C VAL A 211 13.31 0.41 -4.47
N ASP A 212 13.37 1.17 -5.56
CA ASP A 212 14.57 1.51 -6.32
C ASP A 212 14.46 2.94 -6.83
N ASP A 213 14.94 3.89 -6.03
CA ASP A 213 14.88 5.31 -6.35
C ASP A 213 16.24 5.87 -6.70
N LEU A 214 16.23 6.93 -7.48
CA LEU A 214 17.42 7.70 -7.82
C LEU A 214 17.22 9.17 -7.44
N LEU A 215 17.93 9.60 -6.39
CA LEU A 215 17.82 10.92 -5.81
C LEU A 215 18.92 11.86 -6.31
N SER A 216 18.51 13.06 -6.68
CA SER A 216 19.43 14.17 -6.93
C SER A 216 19.60 14.97 -5.65
N ILE A 217 20.84 15.24 -5.25
CA ILE A 217 21.14 16.04 -4.05
C ILE A 217 21.89 17.31 -4.45
N ARG A 218 21.42 18.45 -3.92
CA ARG A 218 22.04 19.78 -4.08
C ARG A 218 21.95 20.52 -2.76
N ASP A 219 23.06 21.15 -2.37
CA ASP A 219 23.14 21.96 -1.16
C ASP A 219 22.65 21.22 0.10
N GLY A 220 22.95 19.92 0.20
CA GLY A 220 22.58 19.06 1.33
C GLY A 220 21.10 18.64 1.36
N LYS A 221 20.33 18.90 0.30
CA LYS A 221 18.90 18.59 0.19
C LYS A 221 18.59 17.75 -1.05
N VAL A 222 17.53 16.96 -0.97
CA VAL A 222 16.97 16.24 -2.12
C VAL A 222 16.32 17.27 -3.04
N SER A 223 16.85 17.39 -4.25
CA SER A 223 16.38 18.31 -5.28
C SER A 223 15.49 17.65 -6.33
N GLY A 224 15.38 16.32 -6.31
CA GLY A 224 14.50 15.55 -7.18
C GLY A 224 14.63 14.05 -6.93
N ILE A 225 13.58 13.32 -7.29
CA ILE A 225 13.45 11.87 -7.16
C ILE A 225 13.01 11.28 -8.49
N GLU A 226 13.58 10.13 -8.85
CA GLU A 226 13.18 9.30 -9.98
C GLU A 226 12.91 7.89 -9.47
N HIS A 227 11.63 7.50 -9.46
CA HIS A 227 11.22 6.14 -9.13
C HIS A 227 11.52 5.21 -10.31
N ARG A 228 12.35 4.18 -10.08
CA ARG A 228 12.68 3.17 -11.11
C ARG A 228 11.81 1.92 -11.01
N THR A 229 11.05 1.82 -9.93
CA THR A 229 9.95 0.89 -9.72
C THR A 229 8.66 1.67 -9.61
N ASP A 230 7.54 1.02 -9.91
CA ASP A 230 6.23 1.60 -9.64
C ASP A 230 6.00 1.56 -8.14
N ASP A 231 5.98 2.75 -7.54
CA ASP A 231 5.73 2.92 -6.11
C ASP A 231 4.27 3.34 -5.95
N PRO A 232 3.40 2.47 -5.41
CA PRO A 232 2.04 2.87 -5.16
C PRO A 232 2.02 3.94 -4.06
N TRP A 233 1.01 4.81 -4.11
CA TRP A 233 0.98 5.99 -3.25
C TRP A 233 1.06 5.65 -1.76
N TRP A 234 0.61 4.49 -1.34
CA TRP A 234 0.71 4.10 0.07
C TRP A 234 2.12 3.76 0.55
N THR A 235 3.08 3.62 -0.35
CA THR A 235 4.51 3.47 -0.01
C THR A 235 5.26 4.80 -0.02
N ASP A 236 4.68 5.85 -0.62
CA ASP A 236 5.15 7.24 -0.61
C ASP A 236 3.94 8.19 -0.73
N PRO A 237 3.22 8.43 0.39
CA PRO A 237 1.94 9.12 0.32
C PRO A 237 2.07 10.61 0.05
N TRP A 238 3.27 11.19 0.08
CA TRP A 238 3.46 12.63 -0.10
C TRP A 238 3.88 13.03 -1.50
N LEU A 239 4.47 12.13 -2.29
CA LEU A 239 5.00 12.46 -3.62
C LEU A 239 4.28 11.73 -4.76
N THR A 240 3.33 10.85 -4.46
CA THR A 240 2.51 10.14 -5.44
C THR A 240 1.07 10.64 -5.43
N GLU A 241 0.41 10.59 -6.59
CA GLU A 241 -1.02 10.89 -6.74
C GLU A 241 -1.84 9.76 -6.12
N TRP A 242 -2.82 10.11 -5.27
CA TRP A 242 -3.63 9.10 -4.60
C TRP A 242 -4.71 8.60 -5.54
N THR A 243 -5.02 7.32 -5.40
CA THR A 243 -6.03 6.61 -6.17
C THR A 243 -6.86 5.73 -5.25
N LYS A 244 -8.03 5.30 -5.72
CA LYS A 244 -9.01 4.53 -4.92
C LYS A 244 -8.85 3.01 -4.98
N ASP A 245 -7.87 2.53 -5.73
CA ASP A 245 -7.55 1.11 -5.98
C ASP A 245 -6.53 0.57 -4.98
N ILE A 246 -6.81 0.77 -3.69
CA ILE A 246 -5.91 0.40 -2.60
C ILE A 246 -5.91 -1.12 -2.41
N ALA A 247 -7.10 -1.72 -2.29
CA ALA A 247 -7.26 -3.12 -1.93
C ALA A 247 -6.69 -4.06 -3.01
N SER A 248 -6.91 -3.76 -4.29
CA SER A 248 -6.32 -4.50 -5.41
C SER A 248 -4.78 -4.44 -5.40
N GLY A 249 -4.20 -3.34 -4.92
CA GLY A 249 -2.76 -3.25 -4.65
C GLY A 249 -2.26 -4.27 -3.63
N PHE A 250 -3.13 -4.73 -2.72
CA PHE A 250 -2.88 -5.74 -1.71
C PHE A 250 -3.25 -7.17 -2.16
N ASP A 251 -3.52 -7.42 -3.45
CA ASP A 251 -3.69 -8.78 -3.97
C ASP A 251 -2.46 -9.66 -3.65
N GLY A 252 -2.71 -10.85 -3.10
CA GLY A 252 -1.66 -11.77 -2.64
C GLY A 252 -0.95 -11.33 -1.35
N ALA A 253 -1.47 -10.33 -0.63
CA ALA A 253 -0.98 -9.97 0.69
C ALA A 253 -1.13 -11.12 1.69
N THR A 254 -0.24 -11.15 2.68
CA THR A 254 -0.43 -12.01 3.86
C THR A 254 -1.55 -11.43 4.70
N ARG A 255 -2.47 -12.28 5.14
CA ARG A 255 -3.60 -11.88 5.98
C ARG A 255 -3.63 -12.69 7.25
N THR A 256 -4.10 -12.07 8.31
CA THR A 256 -4.21 -12.69 9.63
C THR A 256 -5.61 -12.42 10.17
N ALA A 257 -6.36 -13.48 10.46
CA ALA A 257 -7.70 -13.37 11.00
C ALA A 257 -7.65 -13.22 12.52
N ILE A 258 -7.81 -11.99 13.01
CA ILE A 258 -7.80 -11.68 14.44
C ILE A 258 -9.23 -11.84 14.98
N PRO A 259 -9.48 -12.76 15.91
CA PRO A 259 -10.79 -12.89 16.53
C PRO A 259 -10.98 -11.78 17.57
N VAL A 260 -12.06 -10.99 17.43
CA VAL A 260 -12.42 -9.91 18.36
C VAL A 260 -13.84 -10.10 18.88
N LYS A 261 -14.11 -9.65 20.10
CA LYS A 261 -15.40 -9.84 20.76
C LYS A 261 -16.36 -8.72 20.41
N GLY A 262 -17.57 -9.10 20.00
CA GLY A 262 -18.60 -8.15 19.57
C GLY A 262 -18.35 -7.62 18.16
N MET A 263 -19.39 -7.07 17.54
CA MET A 263 -19.34 -6.65 16.15
C MET A 263 -18.44 -5.42 15.97
N PRO A 264 -17.43 -5.47 15.07
CA PRO A 264 -16.66 -4.28 14.70
C PRO A 264 -17.59 -3.22 14.08
N SER A 265 -17.59 -2.03 14.66
CA SER A 265 -18.31 -0.88 14.10
C SER A 265 -17.41 -0.13 13.14
N PHE A 266 -17.96 0.23 11.97
CA PHE A 266 -17.35 1.21 11.09
C PHE A 266 -18.04 2.55 11.27
N ASP A 267 -17.41 3.45 12.01
CA ASP A 267 -17.93 4.79 12.26
C ASP A 267 -17.61 5.78 11.11
N GLY A 268 -17.14 5.27 9.96
CA GLY A 268 -16.83 6.07 8.77
C GLY A 268 -18.06 6.31 7.89
N GLN A 269 -17.86 6.82 6.67
CA GLN A 269 -19.00 7.09 5.77
C GLN A 269 -19.73 5.78 5.43
N GLY A 270 -21.05 5.75 5.55
CA GLY A 270 -21.86 4.52 5.52
C GLY A 270 -21.72 3.62 4.29
N TYR A 271 -21.07 4.10 3.21
CA TYR A 271 -20.62 3.30 2.07
C TYR A 271 -19.23 3.76 1.63
N PRO A 272 -18.19 2.90 1.70
CA PRO A 272 -16.86 3.24 1.28
C PRO A 272 -16.82 3.44 -0.23
N ASP A 273 -16.11 4.48 -0.68
CA ASP A 273 -15.80 4.74 -2.09
C ASP A 273 -14.37 4.30 -2.45
N VAL A 274 -13.99 3.12 -1.96
CA VAL A 274 -12.74 2.41 -2.28
C VAL A 274 -13.06 1.01 -2.81
N ASP A 275 -12.08 0.38 -3.44
CA ASP A 275 -12.13 -1.06 -3.64
C ASP A 275 -11.99 -1.80 -2.30
N ALA A 276 -12.48 -3.03 -2.27
CA ALA A 276 -12.48 -3.86 -1.07
C ALA A 276 -11.64 -5.11 -1.30
N LEU A 277 -10.88 -5.47 -0.28
CA LEU A 277 -10.23 -6.77 -0.15
C LEU A 277 -11.33 -7.81 -0.18
N TYR A 278 -11.11 -8.89 -0.91
CA TYR A 278 -11.94 -10.08 -0.80
C TYR A 278 -11.89 -10.55 0.66
N GLU A 279 -13.00 -10.65 1.37
CA GLU A 279 -13.00 -11.29 2.68
C GLU A 279 -12.80 -12.79 2.50
N PRO A 280 -12.07 -13.46 3.41
CA PRO A 280 -12.09 -14.91 3.41
C PRO A 280 -13.51 -15.36 3.77
N GLU A 281 -14.13 -16.18 2.92
CA GLU A 281 -15.53 -16.63 3.10
C GLU A 281 -15.62 -17.72 4.20
N SER A 282 -14.52 -18.39 4.52
CA SER A 282 -14.44 -19.43 5.56
C SER A 282 -13.05 -19.61 6.17
N GLU A 283 -12.98 -20.33 7.30
CA GLU A 283 -11.71 -20.78 7.89
C GLU A 283 -10.99 -21.72 6.90
N GLY A 284 -9.76 -21.36 6.51
CA GLY A 284 -8.90 -22.17 5.63
C GLY A 284 -8.84 -21.74 4.16
N GLU A 285 -9.57 -20.71 3.74
CA GLU A 285 -9.47 -20.12 2.40
C GLU A 285 -8.41 -19.01 2.29
N ASP A 286 -7.96 -18.77 1.05
CA ASP A 286 -7.15 -17.62 0.62
C ASP A 286 -5.82 -17.35 1.34
N GLY A 287 -5.21 -18.38 1.94
CA GLY A 287 -3.91 -18.24 2.61
C GLY A 287 -3.94 -17.32 3.83
N THR A 288 -5.13 -17.04 4.39
CA THR A 288 -5.29 -16.29 5.63
C THR A 288 -4.87 -17.13 6.82
N ASP A 289 -4.07 -16.57 7.74
CA ASP A 289 -3.71 -17.22 8.99
C ASP A 289 -4.87 -17.17 10.00
N TRP A 290 -5.48 -18.32 10.24
CA TRP A 290 -6.58 -18.54 11.19
C TRP A 290 -6.12 -19.13 12.53
N SER A 291 -4.82 -19.24 12.79
CA SER A 291 -4.28 -19.96 13.96
C SER A 291 -4.85 -19.48 15.31
N MET A 292 -5.28 -18.22 15.41
CA MET A 292 -5.85 -17.63 16.62
C MET A 292 -7.29 -18.07 16.94
N TRP A 293 -7.98 -18.73 16.01
CA TRP A 293 -9.38 -19.13 16.12
C TRP A 293 -9.60 -20.49 16.78
N SER A 294 -8.56 -21.32 16.87
CA SER A 294 -8.63 -22.70 17.37
C SER A 294 -9.10 -22.85 18.83
N ASP A 295 -8.87 -21.85 19.69
CA ASP A 295 -9.19 -21.92 21.13
C ASP A 295 -10.16 -20.81 21.59
N LEU A 296 -11.16 -20.46 20.77
CA LEU A 296 -12.07 -19.38 21.14
C LEU A 296 -13.04 -19.80 22.27
N PRO A 297 -13.16 -18.99 23.35
CA PRO A 297 -14.12 -19.26 24.41
C PRO A 297 -15.55 -19.25 23.85
N GLY A 298 -16.33 -20.28 24.16
CA GLY A 298 -17.73 -20.38 23.72
C GLY A 298 -17.91 -21.02 22.35
N GLN A 299 -16.86 -21.60 21.74
CA GLN A 299 -17.08 -22.66 20.78
C GLN A 299 -17.94 -23.74 21.44
N GLY A 300 -19.00 -24.18 20.77
CA GLY A 300 -19.79 -25.32 21.24
C GLY A 300 -18.89 -26.52 21.52
N PRO A 301 -19.36 -27.49 22.33
CA PRO A 301 -18.59 -28.69 22.63
C PRO A 301 -17.95 -29.26 21.35
N THR A 302 -16.65 -29.56 21.43
CA THR A 302 -15.93 -30.26 20.35
C THR A 302 -16.59 -31.60 20.06
N GLU A 303 -16.23 -32.28 18.97
CA GLU A 303 -16.75 -33.63 18.69
C GLU A 303 -16.43 -34.61 19.83
N GLU A 304 -15.27 -34.46 20.47
CA GLU A 304 -14.88 -35.21 21.66
C GLU A 304 -15.68 -34.80 22.91
N ASP A 305 -15.92 -33.50 23.13
CA ASP A 305 -16.78 -33.05 24.24
C ASP A 305 -18.23 -33.52 24.05
N ASN A 306 -18.74 -33.50 22.81
CA ASN A 306 -20.07 -34.01 22.48
C ASN A 306 -20.16 -35.50 22.73
N LYS A 307 -19.15 -36.27 22.32
CA LYS A 307 -19.06 -37.70 22.61
C LYS A 307 -19.04 -37.95 24.12
N GLN A 308 -18.26 -37.18 24.88
CA GLN A 308 -18.16 -37.33 26.31
C GLN A 308 -19.46 -36.93 27.03
N LEU A 309 -20.13 -35.87 26.58
CA LEU A 309 -21.46 -35.45 27.06
C LEU A 309 -22.53 -36.50 26.75
N MET A 310 -22.48 -37.11 25.56
CA MET A 310 -23.35 -38.24 25.17
C MET A 310 -23.10 -39.46 26.04
N ASP A 311 -21.85 -39.85 26.29
CA ASP A 311 -21.49 -40.99 27.13
C ASP A 311 -21.98 -40.80 28.57
N ILE A 312 -21.81 -39.59 29.13
CA ILE A 312 -22.33 -39.24 30.47
C ILE A 312 -23.86 -39.30 30.49
N CYS A 313 -24.51 -38.78 29.45
CA CYS A 313 -25.96 -38.76 29.35
C CYS A 313 -26.55 -40.17 29.24
N ILE A 314 -25.97 -41.05 28.41
CA ILE A 314 -26.37 -42.45 28.27
C ILE A 314 -26.11 -43.20 29.58
N ALA A 315 -24.96 -43.01 30.23
CA ALA A 315 -24.65 -43.67 31.50
C ALA A 315 -25.65 -43.30 32.62
N LYS A 316 -26.19 -42.06 32.59
CA LYS A 316 -27.09 -41.56 33.61
C LYS A 316 -28.58 -41.78 33.31
N TYR A 317 -28.96 -41.75 32.04
CA TYR A 317 -30.36 -41.74 31.61
C TYR A 317 -30.72 -42.87 30.63
N GLY A 318 -29.76 -43.71 30.22
CA GLY A 318 -30.00 -44.82 29.30
C GLY A 318 -30.62 -44.37 27.96
N ASP A 319 -31.67 -45.07 27.55
CA ASP A 319 -32.50 -44.80 26.38
C ASP A 319 -33.30 -43.48 26.47
N GLN A 320 -33.43 -42.93 27.68
CA GLN A 320 -34.10 -41.65 27.94
C GLN A 320 -33.16 -40.45 27.85
N CYS A 321 -31.90 -40.63 27.42
CA CYS A 321 -30.99 -39.52 27.20
C CYS A 321 -31.58 -38.53 26.18
N PRO A 322 -31.89 -37.27 26.57
CA PRO A 322 -32.56 -36.31 25.70
C PRO A 322 -31.69 -35.81 24.54
N LEU A 323 -30.41 -36.19 24.53
CA LEU A 323 -29.46 -35.85 23.46
C LEU A 323 -29.40 -36.94 22.37
N LEU A 324 -30.08 -38.09 22.54
CA LEU A 324 -30.19 -39.11 21.49
C LEU A 324 -31.15 -38.62 20.39
N SER A 325 -30.71 -38.67 19.13
CA SER A 325 -31.60 -38.39 18.00
C SER A 325 -32.66 -39.51 17.85
N PRO A 326 -33.84 -39.25 17.25
CA PRO A 326 -34.96 -40.21 17.13
C PRO A 326 -34.71 -41.53 16.36
N GLY A 327 -33.46 -41.88 16.06
CA GLY A 327 -33.05 -43.16 15.46
C GLY A 327 -31.79 -43.77 16.10
N GLN A 328 -31.34 -43.22 17.23
CA GLN A 328 -30.20 -43.71 18.03
C GLN A 328 -30.64 -44.26 19.39
N GLN A 329 -31.93 -44.25 19.68
CA GLN A 329 -32.50 -44.97 20.81
C GLN A 329 -32.49 -46.48 20.47
N PRO A 330 -32.01 -47.35 21.37
CA PRO A 330 -31.87 -48.78 21.11
C PRO A 330 -33.20 -49.49 20.81
#